data_AF-A0A2A2HYL4-F1
#
_entry.id   AF-A0A2A2HYL4-F1
#
_cell.length_a   1.000
_cell.length_b   1.000
_cell.length_c   1.000
_cell.angle_alpha   90.00
_cell.angle_beta   90.00
_cell.angle_gamma   90.00
#
_symmetry.space_group_name_H-M   'P 1'
#
loop_
_entity.id
_entity.type
_entity.pdbx_description
1 polymer ?
#
loop_
_entity_poly.entity_id
_entity_poly.type
_entity_poly.pdbx_seq_one_letter_code
_entity_poly.pdbx_strand_id
1 'polypeptide(L)'
;MDKSIETAKTKYPTGEIMSTKMVVYDYPEIGAMTIVKDKIRGDEHRIFVDAYTLDVIPDQPATKTEPGVWSMYEKVVKNKIDENLKKWQNSDELVKSIEQAATDKGVNINVPVTEENIKKLRDNTTIASKTVQKTIISPANFGFAQKLLSVPVYSQATTYYCVPASAAMITTYYKGSSPSQSSIYQMMNGVAPHGVSASRALLYYKSSNGLNKPNSSSSFDVRYLADIRNEIDNNRPLQSNTATHARACVGYQYNGLLTSYLRLNDPWPIGHSYWEAFGSESDRIYVK
;
A
#
# COMPACT_ATOMS: atom_id res chain seq x y z
N MET A 1 34.28 -2.62 8.88
CA MET A 1 34.45 -3.06 7.47
C MET A 1 35.85 -3.62 7.22
N ASP A 2 36.89 -3.02 7.79
CA ASP A 2 38.29 -3.41 7.60
C ASP A 2 38.56 -4.90 7.81
N LYS A 3 37.93 -5.52 8.81
CA LYS A 3 38.09 -6.96 9.07
C LYS A 3 37.64 -7.86 7.91
N SER A 4 36.57 -7.47 7.21
CA SER A 4 36.08 -8.18 6.02
C SER A 4 37.05 -8.04 4.85
N ILE A 5 37.62 -6.84 4.66
CA ILE A 5 38.64 -6.56 3.64
C ILE A 5 39.94 -7.32 3.92
N GLU A 6 40.41 -7.33 5.17
CA GLU A 6 41.57 -8.09 5.61
C GLU A 6 41.37 -9.58 5.31
N THR A 7 40.25 -10.14 5.77
CA THR A 7 39.89 -11.54 5.54
C THR A 7 39.82 -11.88 4.05
N ALA A 8 39.29 -10.97 3.24
CA ALA A 8 39.26 -11.08 1.79
C ALA A 8 40.64 -11.17 1.15
N LYS A 9 41.55 -10.27 1.53
CA LYS A 9 42.93 -10.29 1.04
C LYS A 9 43.69 -11.52 1.50
N THR A 10 43.41 -12.03 2.70
CA THR A 10 44.04 -13.26 3.21
C THR A 10 43.55 -14.50 2.47
N LYS A 11 42.24 -14.64 2.23
CA LYS A 11 41.65 -15.80 1.55
C LYS A 11 41.90 -15.79 0.03
N TYR A 12 41.89 -14.61 -0.58
CA TYR A 12 42.04 -14.42 -2.03
C TYR A 12 43.11 -13.37 -2.32
N PRO A 13 44.40 -13.67 -2.09
CA PRO A 13 45.49 -12.71 -2.18
C PRO A 13 45.70 -12.14 -3.60
N THR A 14 45.31 -12.90 -4.63
CA THR A 14 45.38 -12.48 -6.04
C THR A 14 44.08 -11.87 -6.56
N GLY A 15 43.01 -11.92 -5.76
CA GLY A 15 41.67 -11.46 -6.15
C GLY A 15 41.54 -9.95 -6.13
N GLU A 16 40.65 -9.42 -6.96
CA GLU A 16 40.28 -8.01 -6.98
C GLU A 16 39.05 -7.78 -6.10
N ILE A 17 39.13 -6.84 -5.15
CA ILE A 17 37.97 -6.45 -4.35
C ILE A 17 37.05 -5.60 -5.21
N MET A 18 35.87 -6.13 -5.51
CA MET A 18 34.85 -5.47 -6.33
C MET A 18 34.02 -4.49 -5.50
N SER A 19 33.66 -4.87 -4.28
CA SER A 19 32.95 -3.98 -3.34
C SER A 19 33.00 -4.49 -1.92
N THR A 20 32.86 -3.58 -0.95
CA THR A 20 32.61 -3.89 0.46
C THR A 20 31.42 -3.07 0.93
N LYS A 21 30.43 -3.73 1.53
CA LYS A 21 29.17 -3.09 1.96
C LYS A 21 28.72 -3.65 3.30
N MET A 22 28.00 -2.84 4.06
CA MET A 22 27.28 -3.31 5.24
C MET A 22 26.03 -4.05 4.78
N VAL A 23 25.73 -5.20 5.36
CA VAL A 23 24.63 -6.06 4.96
C VAL A 23 23.91 -6.61 6.19
N VAL A 24 22.63 -6.94 6.03
CA VAL A 24 21.93 -7.86 6.95
C VAL A 24 22.08 -9.23 6.33
N TYR A 25 22.91 -10.10 6.91
CA TYR A 25 23.27 -11.39 6.31
C TYR A 25 22.37 -12.55 6.79
N ASP A 26 21.74 -12.38 7.95
CA ASP A 26 20.58 -13.10 8.46
C ASP A 26 19.75 -12.07 9.25
N TYR A 27 18.42 -12.05 9.20
CA TYR A 27 17.68 -10.98 9.90
C TYR A 27 17.46 -11.34 11.38
N PRO A 28 17.90 -10.50 12.34
CA PRO A 28 18.37 -9.11 12.22
C PRO A 28 19.90 -8.90 12.29
N GLU A 29 20.72 -9.94 12.14
CA GLU A 29 22.18 -9.93 12.17
C GLU A 29 22.83 -9.10 11.05
N ILE A 30 23.78 -8.22 11.43
CA ILE A 30 24.40 -7.23 10.55
C ILE A 30 25.88 -7.55 10.42
N GLY A 31 26.42 -7.47 9.21
CA GLY A 31 27.82 -7.70 8.93
C GLY A 31 28.37 -6.84 7.80
N ALA A 32 29.64 -7.06 7.47
CA ALA A 32 30.30 -6.52 6.30
C ALA A 32 30.50 -7.64 5.26
N MET A 33 29.93 -7.44 4.08
CA MET A 33 30.13 -8.31 2.92
C MET A 33 31.17 -7.70 1.98
N THR A 34 32.23 -8.44 1.70
CA THR A 34 33.22 -8.12 0.66
C THR A 34 33.08 -9.09 -0.50
N ILE A 35 32.92 -8.56 -1.71
CA ILE A 35 32.92 -9.33 -2.96
C ILE A 35 34.33 -9.27 -3.56
N VAL A 36 34.92 -10.43 -3.80
CA VAL A 36 36.23 -10.58 -4.44
C VAL A 36 36.07 -11.35 -5.73
N LYS A 37 36.68 -10.85 -6.81
CA LYS A 37 36.73 -11.54 -8.09
C LYS A 37 38.10 -12.18 -8.29
N ASP A 38 38.14 -13.48 -8.53
CA ASP A 38 39.37 -14.19 -8.88
C ASP A 38 39.83 -13.73 -10.29
N LYS A 39 41.07 -13.25 -10.39
CA LYS A 39 41.65 -12.79 -11.66
C LYS A 39 41.94 -13.92 -12.65
N ILE A 40 42.10 -15.15 -12.18
CA ILE A 40 42.47 -16.31 -13.01
C ILE A 40 41.21 -16.94 -13.61
N ARG A 41 40.20 -17.21 -12.77
CA ARG A 41 38.97 -17.91 -13.19
C ARG A 41 37.82 -16.97 -13.50
N GLY A 42 37.87 -15.74 -13.01
CA GLY A 42 36.78 -14.77 -13.12
C GLY A 42 35.65 -15.00 -12.11
N ASP A 43 35.76 -16.02 -11.25
CA ASP A 43 34.75 -16.38 -10.26
C ASP A 43 34.62 -15.30 -9.17
N GLU A 44 33.39 -15.02 -8.74
CA GLU A 44 33.11 -14.09 -7.64
C GLU A 44 32.89 -14.86 -6.33
N HIS A 45 33.54 -14.39 -5.28
CA HIS A 45 33.45 -14.92 -3.93
C HIS A 45 32.94 -13.85 -2.97
N ARG A 46 32.03 -14.25 -2.07
CA ARG A 46 31.51 -13.37 -1.03
C ARG A 46 32.12 -13.75 0.32
N ILE A 47 32.47 -12.74 1.10
CA ILE A 47 33.00 -12.92 2.45
C ILE A 47 32.19 -12.06 3.39
N PHE A 48 31.58 -12.72 4.36
CA PHE A 48 30.78 -12.08 5.39
C PHE A 48 31.57 -12.07 6.70
N VAL A 49 31.55 -10.94 7.39
CA VAL A 49 32.10 -10.79 8.74
C VAL A 49 31.06 -10.11 9.60
N ASP A 50 30.71 -10.70 10.74
CA ASP A 50 29.75 -10.11 11.67
C ASP A 50 30.24 -8.74 12.17
N ALA A 51 29.32 -7.79 12.29
CA ALA A 51 29.68 -6.42 12.64
C ALA A 51 30.04 -6.26 14.13
N TYR A 52 29.54 -7.15 14.99
CA TYR A 52 29.71 -7.08 16.44
C TYR A 52 30.85 -7.99 16.93
N THR A 53 30.81 -9.28 16.58
CA THR A 53 31.81 -10.25 17.04
C THR A 53 33.08 -10.24 16.20
N LEU A 54 33.01 -9.68 14.98
CA LEU A 54 34.09 -9.70 13.98
C LEU A 54 34.43 -11.12 13.47
N ASP A 55 33.55 -12.09 13.71
CA ASP A 55 33.70 -13.46 13.24
C ASP A 55 33.42 -13.56 11.74
N VAL A 56 34.17 -14.44 11.05
CA VAL A 56 33.93 -14.73 9.64
C VAL A 56 32.74 -15.67 9.52
N ILE A 57 31.68 -15.20 8.87
CA ILE A 57 30.48 -15.98 8.63
C ILE A 57 30.65 -16.81 7.35
N PRO A 58 30.51 -18.15 7.39
CA PRO A 58 30.63 -18.99 6.22
C PRO A 58 29.57 -18.63 5.17
N ASP A 59 29.99 -18.35 3.94
CA ASP A 59 29.03 -18.18 2.84
C ASP A 59 28.35 -19.53 2.53
N GLN A 60 27.02 -19.55 2.53
CA GLN A 60 26.23 -20.75 2.28
C GLN A 60 25.04 -20.42 1.35
N PRO A 61 24.84 -21.18 0.25
CA PRO A 61 23.66 -21.01 -0.58
C PRO A 61 22.40 -21.51 0.15
N ALA A 62 21.25 -20.92 -0.17
CA ALA A 62 19.98 -21.40 0.35
C ALA A 62 19.65 -22.79 -0.20
N THR A 63 19.11 -23.67 0.65
CA THR A 63 18.57 -24.98 0.25
C THR A 63 17.05 -24.96 0.30
N LYS A 64 16.39 -26.09 -0.02
CA LYS A 64 14.92 -26.20 0.11
C LYS A 64 14.43 -26.07 1.55
N THR A 65 15.29 -26.36 2.52
CA THR A 65 14.93 -26.51 3.94
C THR A 65 15.61 -25.50 4.85
N GLU A 66 16.71 -24.88 4.42
CA GLU A 66 17.50 -23.97 5.24
C GLU A 66 17.78 -22.65 4.49
N PRO A 67 17.59 -21.50 5.16
CA PRO A 67 18.02 -20.23 4.61
C PRO A 67 19.56 -20.20 4.56
N GLY A 68 20.10 -19.89 3.38
CA GLY A 68 21.53 -19.62 3.24
C GLY A 68 21.89 -18.23 3.73
N VAL A 69 23.18 -17.91 3.77
CA VAL A 69 23.67 -16.56 4.08
C VAL A 69 23.32 -15.63 2.92
N TRP A 70 22.49 -14.63 3.23
CA TRP A 70 21.86 -13.82 2.19
C TRP A 70 21.75 -12.36 2.59
N SER A 71 22.38 -11.49 1.80
CA SER A 71 22.27 -10.06 1.99
C SER A 71 20.87 -9.57 1.60
N MET A 72 20.18 -8.83 2.48
CA MET A 72 18.93 -8.14 2.11
C MET A 72 19.07 -7.24 0.87
N TYR A 73 20.28 -6.76 0.53
CA TYR A 73 20.51 -5.99 -0.69
C TYR A 73 20.28 -6.81 -1.97
N GLU A 74 20.44 -8.13 -1.92
CA GLU A 74 20.17 -9.00 -3.07
C GLU A 74 18.67 -9.11 -3.39
N LYS A 75 17.77 -8.74 -2.46
CA LYS A 75 16.33 -8.59 -2.73
C LYS A 75 15.98 -7.33 -3.52
N VAL A 76 16.88 -6.35 -3.56
CA VAL A 76 16.56 -5.00 -4.05
C VAL A 76 17.35 -4.72 -5.32
N VAL A 77 16.65 -4.73 -6.46
CA VAL A 77 17.23 -4.37 -7.75
C VAL A 77 17.83 -2.96 -7.68
N LYS A 78 19.02 -2.76 -8.25
CA LYS A 78 19.79 -1.50 -8.17
C LYS A 78 18.95 -0.24 -8.47
N ASN A 79 18.12 -0.28 -9.52
CA ASN A 79 17.23 0.82 -9.88
C ASN A 79 16.26 1.21 -8.74
N LYS A 80 15.83 0.23 -7.94
CA LYS A 80 14.93 0.43 -6.80
C LYS A 80 15.66 1.04 -5.59
N ILE A 81 16.97 0.78 -5.45
CA ILE A 81 17.81 1.43 -4.42
C ILE A 81 17.89 2.92 -4.69
N ASP A 82 18.22 3.33 -5.91
CA ASP A 82 18.36 4.73 -6.28
C ASP A 82 17.04 5.49 -6.15
N GLU A 83 15.92 4.87 -6.53
CA GLU A 83 14.58 5.41 -6.30
C GLU A 83 14.24 5.58 -4.81
N ASN A 84 14.57 4.58 -3.99
CA ASN A 84 14.34 4.64 -2.55
C ASN A 84 15.21 5.73 -1.89
N LEU A 85 16.44 5.91 -2.33
CA LEU A 85 17.33 6.95 -1.84
C LEU A 85 16.80 8.34 -2.20
N LYS A 86 16.33 8.54 -3.44
CA LYS A 86 15.67 9.79 -3.84
C LYS A 86 14.40 10.06 -3.03
N LYS A 87 13.59 9.04 -2.78
CA LYS A 87 12.41 9.13 -1.91
C LYS A 87 12.79 9.59 -0.50
N TRP A 88 13.82 8.97 0.07
CA TRP A 88 14.33 9.31 1.39
C TRP A 88 14.81 10.77 1.45
N GLN A 89 15.64 11.19 0.51
CA GLN A 89 16.15 12.57 0.43
C GLN A 89 15.02 13.60 0.29
N ASN A 90 14.05 13.34 -0.59
CA ASN A 90 12.91 14.23 -0.78
C ASN A 90 12.06 14.36 0.50
N SER A 91 11.90 13.26 1.23
CA SER A 91 11.20 13.21 2.52
C SER A 91 11.96 13.99 3.59
N ASP A 92 13.26 13.77 3.70
CA ASP A 92 14.13 14.47 4.65
C ASP A 92 14.10 16.00 4.43
N GLU A 93 14.18 16.44 3.18
CA GLU A 93 14.02 17.87 2.83
C GLU A 93 12.64 18.43 3.17
N LEU A 94 11.57 17.65 2.99
CA LEU A 94 10.22 18.08 3.35
C LEU A 94 10.09 18.25 4.86
N VAL A 95 10.59 17.27 5.64
CA VAL A 95 10.62 17.34 7.10
C VAL A 95 11.39 18.57 7.57
N LYS A 96 12.62 18.79 7.06
CA LYS A 96 13.42 19.98 7.37
C LYS A 96 12.69 21.28 7.05
N SER A 97 11.98 21.34 5.91
CA SER A 97 11.18 22.51 5.55
C SER A 97 10.03 22.76 6.53
N ILE A 98 9.39 21.71 7.05
CA ILE A 98 8.30 21.82 8.02
C ILE A 98 8.85 22.23 9.39
N GLU A 99 9.95 21.60 9.83
CA GLU A 99 10.65 21.93 11.07
C GLU A 99 11.10 23.39 11.11
N GLN A 100 11.69 23.87 10.00
CA GLN A 100 12.08 25.27 9.88
C GLN A 100 10.86 26.20 9.99
N ALA A 101 9.79 25.92 9.24
CA ALA A 101 8.60 26.75 9.27
C ALA A 101 7.87 26.73 10.62
N ALA A 102 7.98 25.63 11.38
CA ALA A 102 7.48 25.53 12.74
C ALA A 102 8.34 26.34 13.72
N THR A 103 9.66 26.25 13.59
CA THR A 103 10.63 27.03 14.38
C THR A 103 10.45 28.53 14.16
N ASP A 104 10.26 28.97 12.90
CA ASP A 104 9.99 30.37 12.54
C ASP A 104 8.72 30.93 13.19
N LYS A 105 7.79 30.05 13.58
CA LYS A 105 6.55 30.38 14.29
C LYS A 105 6.66 30.24 15.81
N GLY A 106 7.87 30.03 16.32
CA GLY A 106 8.14 29.87 17.75
C GLY A 106 7.64 28.54 18.32
N VAL A 107 7.40 27.53 17.48
CA VAL A 107 7.07 26.18 17.93
C VAL A 107 8.37 25.43 18.22
N ASN A 108 8.54 24.96 19.46
CA ASN A 108 9.66 24.12 19.82
C ASN A 108 9.45 22.69 19.29
N ILE A 109 10.30 22.28 18.34
CA ILE A 109 10.22 20.96 17.68
C ILE A 109 10.77 19.81 18.53
N ASN A 110 11.48 20.11 19.63
CA ASN A 110 12.05 19.10 20.53
C ASN A 110 11.08 18.66 21.64
N VAL A 111 9.85 19.16 21.63
CA VAL A 111 8.81 18.80 22.61
C VAL A 111 7.54 18.33 21.88
N PRO A 112 6.70 17.51 22.53
CA PRO A 112 5.42 17.09 21.95
C PRO A 112 4.57 18.27 21.48
N VAL A 113 3.89 18.09 20.35
CA VAL A 113 3.01 19.11 19.76
C VAL A 113 1.74 19.29 20.61
N THR A 114 1.40 20.53 20.93
CA THR A 114 0.17 20.90 21.66
C THR A 114 -0.93 21.38 20.70
N GLU A 115 -2.18 21.46 21.17
CA GLU A 115 -3.28 22.05 20.39
C GLU A 115 -3.00 23.50 19.98
N GLU A 116 -2.33 24.27 20.84
CA GLU A 116 -1.92 25.64 20.55
C GLU A 116 -0.90 25.66 19.39
N ASN A 117 0.04 24.73 19.36
CA ASN A 117 1.00 24.57 18.26
C ASN A 117 0.27 24.24 16.95
N ILE A 118 -0.73 23.35 16.99
CA ILE A 118 -1.56 23.02 15.81
C ILE A 118 -2.29 24.27 15.30
N LYS A 119 -2.86 25.08 16.21
CA LYS A 119 -3.55 26.32 15.86
C LYS A 119 -2.60 27.34 15.21
N LYS A 120 -1.38 27.49 15.74
CA LYS A 120 -0.33 28.37 15.17
C LYS A 120 0.10 27.95 13.76
N LEU A 121 0.07 26.66 13.47
CA LEU A 121 0.52 26.10 12.19
C LEU A 121 -0.60 26.01 11.13
N ARG A 122 -1.88 25.98 11.54
CA ARG A 122 -3.04 25.84 10.64
C ARG A 122 -3.15 26.92 9.56
N ASP A 123 -2.75 28.14 9.87
CA ASP A 123 -2.89 29.29 8.95
C ASP A 123 -1.66 29.53 8.07
N ASN A 124 -0.66 28.65 8.12
CA ASN A 124 0.58 28.83 7.37
C ASN A 124 0.41 28.33 5.92
N THR A 125 0.00 29.26 5.05
CA THR A 125 -0.06 29.09 3.59
C THR A 125 1.25 28.63 2.97
N THR A 126 2.41 28.92 3.56
CA THR A 126 3.71 28.45 3.04
C THR A 126 3.94 26.97 3.32
N ILE A 127 3.53 26.46 4.50
CA ILE A 127 3.58 25.03 4.82
C ILE A 127 2.55 24.29 3.94
N ALA A 128 1.32 24.81 3.89
CA ALA A 128 0.27 24.25 3.04
C ALA A 128 0.68 24.24 1.56
N SER A 129 1.20 25.34 1.01
CA SER A 129 1.62 25.46 -0.38
C SER A 129 2.90 24.68 -0.71
N LYS A 130 3.89 24.54 0.18
CA LYS A 130 5.06 23.68 -0.07
C LYS A 130 4.72 22.20 0.03
N THR A 131 3.85 21.83 0.97
CA THR A 131 3.32 20.47 1.07
C THR A 131 2.52 20.16 -0.18
N VAL A 132 1.60 21.05 -0.59
CA VAL A 132 0.78 20.90 -1.79
C VAL A 132 1.61 20.95 -3.07
N GLN A 133 2.56 21.87 -3.25
CA GLN A 133 3.40 21.93 -4.45
C GLN A 133 4.37 20.75 -4.55
N LYS A 134 5.04 20.31 -3.48
CA LYS A 134 5.90 19.11 -3.54
C LYS A 134 5.08 17.83 -3.74
N THR A 135 3.82 17.81 -3.27
CA THR A 135 2.85 16.72 -3.52
C THR A 135 2.28 16.76 -4.96
N ILE A 136 2.12 17.94 -5.57
CA ILE A 136 1.59 18.12 -6.92
C ILE A 136 2.68 17.93 -8.00
N ILE A 137 3.93 18.33 -7.73
CA ILE A 137 4.99 18.37 -8.75
C ILE A 137 5.55 16.97 -9.08
N SER A 138 5.30 15.93 -8.28
CA SER A 138 5.55 14.52 -8.69
C SER A 138 4.88 13.49 -7.77
N PRO A 139 3.61 13.12 -8.02
CA PRO A 139 2.95 12.00 -7.33
C PRO A 139 3.75 10.68 -7.43
N ALA A 140 4.51 10.49 -8.51
CA ALA A 140 5.34 9.32 -8.74
C ALA A 140 6.52 9.18 -7.76
N ASN A 141 7.03 10.28 -7.19
CA ASN A 141 8.32 10.28 -6.47
C ASN A 141 8.21 10.05 -4.96
N PHE A 142 7.01 9.95 -4.39
CA PHE A 142 6.79 9.64 -2.97
C PHE A 142 5.95 8.38 -2.73
N GLY A 143 5.61 7.63 -3.79
CA GLY A 143 4.71 6.49 -3.66
C GLY A 143 3.29 6.88 -3.24
N PHE A 144 2.93 8.17 -3.31
CA PHE A 144 1.53 8.58 -3.17
C PHE A 144 0.78 8.16 -4.42
N ALA A 145 -0.15 7.21 -4.26
CA ALA A 145 -1.02 6.77 -5.33
C ALA A 145 -2.45 7.01 -4.89
N GLN A 146 -3.20 7.78 -5.67
CA GLN A 146 -4.62 7.96 -5.47
C GLN A 146 -5.32 7.71 -6.80
N LYS A 147 -6.40 6.94 -6.74
CA LYS A 147 -7.33 6.82 -7.86
C LYS A 147 -8.75 6.83 -7.35
N LEU A 148 -9.59 7.58 -8.04
CA LEU A 148 -11.01 7.73 -7.77
C LEU A 148 -11.79 7.44 -9.05
N LEU A 149 -12.81 6.61 -8.92
CA LEU A 149 -13.77 6.33 -9.98
C LEU A 149 -15.02 7.20 -9.77
N SER A 150 -15.60 7.70 -10.86
CA SER A 150 -16.81 8.53 -10.84
C SER A 150 -18.09 7.70 -10.65
N VAL A 151 -18.12 6.83 -9.63
CA VAL A 151 -19.29 6.05 -9.27
C VAL A 151 -20.29 6.97 -8.55
N PRO A 152 -21.57 7.02 -8.94
CA PRO A 152 -22.56 7.86 -8.28
C PRO A 152 -22.82 7.40 -6.83
N VAL A 153 -23.34 8.30 -6.02
CA VAL A 153 -23.71 8.05 -4.63
C VAL A 153 -25.23 7.97 -4.54
N TYR A 154 -25.76 6.89 -3.97
CA TYR A 154 -27.19 6.72 -3.72
C TYR A 154 -27.46 6.42 -2.25
N SER A 155 -28.51 7.02 -1.69
CA SER A 155 -29.07 6.61 -0.40
C SER A 155 -29.78 5.26 -0.54
N GLN A 156 -29.76 4.44 0.51
CA GLN A 156 -30.62 3.26 0.56
C GLN A 156 -32.10 3.65 0.74
N ALA A 157 -33.00 2.99 0.00
CA ALA A 157 -34.42 3.30 0.02
C ALA A 157 -35.15 2.78 1.28
N THR A 158 -34.57 1.79 1.97
CA THR A 158 -35.09 1.25 3.24
C THR A 158 -33.92 0.73 4.09
N THR A 159 -34.15 0.45 5.37
CA THR A 159 -33.11 0.12 6.36
C THR A 159 -32.30 -1.14 6.04
N TYR A 160 -32.82 -2.04 5.21
CA TYR A 160 -32.19 -3.30 4.84
C TYR A 160 -31.64 -3.32 3.39
N TYR A 161 -31.54 -2.16 2.73
CA TYR A 161 -31.15 -2.04 1.30
C TYR A 161 -29.71 -1.59 1.05
N CYS A 162 -28.81 -1.67 2.02
CA CYS A 162 -27.40 -1.31 1.81
C CYS A 162 -26.74 -2.08 0.65
N VAL A 163 -27.04 -3.38 0.50
CA VAL A 163 -26.54 -4.22 -0.60
C VAL A 163 -27.15 -3.82 -1.96
N PRO A 164 -28.49 -3.76 -2.15
CA PRO A 164 -29.09 -3.25 -3.38
C PRO A 164 -28.66 -1.84 -3.76
N ALA A 165 -28.50 -0.93 -2.80
CA ALA A 165 -28.04 0.43 -3.04
C ALA A 165 -26.59 0.47 -3.55
N SER A 166 -25.69 -0.31 -2.92
CA SER A 166 -24.31 -0.46 -3.38
C SER A 166 -24.22 -1.06 -4.78
N ALA A 167 -25.01 -2.10 -5.05
CA ALA A 167 -25.12 -2.67 -6.38
C ALA A 167 -25.68 -1.66 -7.39
N ALA A 168 -26.65 -0.83 -7.01
CA ALA A 168 -27.21 0.19 -7.88
C ALA A 168 -26.17 1.24 -8.30
N MET A 169 -25.32 1.67 -7.37
CA MET A 169 -24.20 2.59 -7.63
C MET A 169 -23.21 1.98 -8.64
N ILE A 170 -22.76 0.74 -8.40
CA ILE A 170 -21.83 0.02 -9.28
C ILE A 170 -22.44 -0.27 -10.64
N THR A 171 -23.72 -0.66 -10.70
CA THR A 171 -24.44 -0.91 -11.96
C THR A 171 -24.56 0.38 -12.79
N THR A 172 -24.89 1.50 -12.16
CA THR A 172 -24.94 2.80 -12.86
C THR A 172 -23.58 3.17 -13.43
N TYR A 173 -22.50 2.95 -12.69
CA TYR A 173 -21.15 3.21 -13.18
C TYR A 173 -20.82 2.44 -14.48
N TYR A 174 -21.21 1.17 -14.57
CA TYR A 174 -20.94 0.35 -15.76
C TYR A 174 -21.94 0.55 -16.90
N LYS A 175 -23.22 0.79 -16.61
CA LYS A 175 -24.31 0.80 -17.61
C LYS A 175 -24.86 2.20 -17.90
N GLY A 176 -24.44 3.22 -17.17
CA GLY A 176 -25.00 4.59 -17.23
C GLY A 176 -26.35 4.75 -16.52
N SER A 177 -27.02 3.64 -16.18
CA SER A 177 -28.28 3.60 -15.43
C SER A 177 -28.34 2.33 -14.59
N SER A 178 -29.29 2.26 -13.66
CA SER A 178 -29.52 1.07 -12.84
C SER A 178 -31.01 0.82 -12.63
N PRO A 179 -31.44 -0.45 -12.51
CA PRO A 179 -32.78 -0.77 -12.02
C PRO A 179 -33.02 -0.19 -10.62
N SER A 180 -34.28 -0.11 -10.21
CA SER A 180 -34.62 0.31 -8.85
C SER A 180 -33.98 -0.62 -7.80
N GLN A 181 -33.69 -0.09 -6.61
CA GLN A 181 -33.16 -0.90 -5.51
C GLN A 181 -34.09 -2.07 -5.16
N SER A 182 -35.41 -1.89 -5.26
CA SER A 182 -36.39 -2.97 -5.07
C SER A 182 -36.28 -4.06 -6.14
N SER A 183 -36.08 -3.69 -7.41
CA SER A 183 -35.86 -4.65 -8.50
C SER A 183 -34.56 -5.43 -8.30
N ILE A 184 -33.48 -4.75 -7.89
CA ILE A 184 -32.20 -5.41 -7.57
C ILE A 184 -32.37 -6.36 -6.38
N TYR A 185 -33.08 -5.92 -5.33
CA TYR A 185 -33.38 -6.74 -4.16
C TYR A 185 -34.15 -8.01 -4.52
N GLN A 186 -35.14 -7.92 -5.42
CA GLN A 186 -35.87 -9.07 -5.94
C GLN A 186 -34.97 -10.00 -6.75
N MET A 187 -34.12 -9.47 -7.63
CA MET A 187 -33.14 -10.26 -8.39
C MET A 187 -32.13 -10.98 -7.49
N MET A 188 -31.85 -10.41 -6.32
CA MET A 188 -31.02 -11.03 -5.29
C MET A 188 -31.79 -12.00 -4.38
N ASN A 189 -33.07 -12.28 -4.64
CA ASN A 189 -33.94 -13.11 -3.80
C ASN A 189 -34.00 -12.61 -2.33
N GLY A 190 -34.06 -11.29 -2.14
CA GLY A 190 -34.24 -10.68 -0.84
C GLY A 190 -35.64 -10.96 -0.25
N VAL A 191 -35.71 -11.10 1.08
CA VAL A 191 -36.96 -11.33 1.82
C VAL A 191 -37.10 -10.25 2.89
N ALA A 192 -38.08 -9.36 2.72
CA ALA A 192 -38.28 -8.25 3.64
C ALA A 192 -38.69 -8.76 5.04
N PRO A 193 -38.29 -8.09 6.13
CA PRO A 193 -37.49 -6.86 6.19
C PRO A 193 -35.98 -7.11 6.34
N HIS A 194 -35.45 -8.22 5.79
CA HIS A 194 -34.06 -8.62 5.99
C HIS A 194 -33.14 -8.14 4.85
N GLY A 195 -31.86 -7.92 5.20
CA GLY A 195 -30.82 -7.62 4.23
C GLY A 195 -30.53 -8.78 3.28
N VAL A 196 -29.60 -8.53 2.35
CA VAL A 196 -29.16 -9.52 1.37
C VAL A 196 -27.74 -9.99 1.72
N SER A 197 -27.46 -11.28 1.59
CA SER A 197 -26.11 -11.83 1.80
C SER A 197 -25.16 -11.47 0.65
N ALA A 198 -23.85 -11.45 0.92
CA ALA A 198 -22.83 -11.27 -0.12
C ALA A 198 -22.93 -12.30 -1.25
N SER A 199 -23.32 -13.55 -0.94
CA SER A 199 -23.54 -14.60 -1.95
C SER A 199 -24.66 -14.27 -2.94
N ARG A 200 -25.78 -13.71 -2.46
CA ARG A 200 -26.89 -13.26 -3.30
C ARG A 200 -26.53 -12.03 -4.11
N ALA A 201 -25.75 -11.10 -3.54
CA ALA A 201 -25.21 -9.97 -4.28
C ALA A 201 -24.29 -10.43 -5.42
N LEU A 202 -23.43 -11.42 -5.16
CA LEU A 202 -22.56 -12.01 -6.18
C LEU A 202 -23.34 -12.62 -7.35
N LEU A 203 -24.47 -13.29 -7.09
CA LEU A 203 -25.36 -13.80 -8.15
C LEU A 203 -25.88 -12.68 -9.05
N TYR A 204 -26.29 -11.55 -8.47
CA TYR A 204 -26.71 -10.39 -9.25
C TYR A 204 -25.58 -9.84 -10.12
N TYR A 205 -24.36 -9.73 -9.58
CA TYR A 205 -23.23 -9.23 -10.36
C TYR A 205 -22.90 -10.16 -11.54
N LYS A 206 -22.94 -11.48 -11.33
CA LYS A 206 -22.64 -12.47 -12.38
C LYS A 206 -23.73 -12.62 -13.44
N SER A 207 -24.99 -12.56 -13.03
CA SER A 207 -26.14 -12.88 -13.89
C SER A 207 -26.22 -11.97 -15.11
N SER A 208 -26.55 -12.53 -16.27
CA SER A 208 -26.82 -11.79 -17.51
C SER A 208 -28.02 -10.84 -17.36
N ASN A 209 -29.00 -11.22 -16.55
CA ASN A 209 -30.15 -10.40 -16.20
C ASN A 209 -29.84 -9.37 -15.09
N GLY A 210 -28.65 -9.47 -14.47
CA GLY A 210 -28.15 -8.53 -13.48
C GLY A 210 -27.11 -7.57 -14.09
N LEU A 211 -25.90 -7.55 -13.52
CA LEU A 211 -24.82 -6.68 -14.02
C LEU A 211 -24.04 -7.29 -15.21
N ASN A 212 -24.15 -8.60 -15.43
CA ASN A 212 -23.44 -9.34 -16.47
C ASN A 212 -21.91 -9.24 -16.36
N LYS A 213 -21.40 -9.48 -15.15
CA LYS A 213 -19.98 -9.52 -14.79
C LYS A 213 -19.64 -10.94 -14.29
N PRO A 214 -19.58 -11.94 -15.19
CA PRO A 214 -19.56 -13.35 -14.83
C PRO A 214 -18.30 -13.77 -14.05
N ASN A 215 -17.21 -13.02 -14.17
CA ASN A 215 -15.94 -13.26 -13.49
C ASN A 215 -15.87 -12.63 -12.09
N SER A 216 -16.96 -12.01 -11.64
CA SER A 216 -17.05 -11.46 -10.30
C SER A 216 -16.77 -12.53 -9.24
N SER A 217 -16.17 -12.15 -8.13
CA SER A 217 -15.84 -13.08 -7.03
C SER A 217 -15.95 -12.40 -5.68
N SER A 218 -16.25 -13.18 -4.65
CA SER A 218 -16.22 -12.72 -3.26
C SER A 218 -14.93 -13.20 -2.58
N SER A 219 -14.36 -12.38 -1.71
CA SER A 219 -13.19 -12.74 -0.89
C SER A 219 -13.39 -12.27 0.55
N PHE A 220 -13.14 -13.16 1.50
CA PHE A 220 -12.96 -12.83 2.92
C PHE A 220 -11.51 -12.47 3.23
N ASP A 221 -10.57 -12.72 2.31
CA ASP A 221 -9.21 -12.23 2.42
C ASP A 221 -9.17 -10.76 2.01
N VAL A 222 -9.13 -9.90 3.03
CA VAL A 222 -9.12 -8.44 2.91
C VAL A 222 -7.74 -7.82 3.18
N ARG A 223 -6.70 -8.65 3.35
CA ARG A 223 -5.38 -8.23 3.86
C ARG A 223 -4.54 -7.41 2.87
N TYR A 224 -4.79 -7.56 1.57
CA TYR A 224 -3.93 -6.97 0.54
C TYR A 224 -4.59 -5.77 -0.13
N LEU A 225 -4.02 -4.57 0.10
CA LEU A 225 -4.42 -3.34 -0.60
C LEU A 225 -4.14 -3.44 -2.10
N ALA A 226 -3.10 -4.18 -2.49
CA ALA A 226 -2.72 -4.38 -3.88
C ALA A 226 -3.88 -4.92 -4.74
N ASP A 227 -4.74 -5.76 -4.16
CA ASP A 227 -5.90 -6.30 -4.87
C ASP A 227 -6.90 -5.19 -5.22
N ILE A 228 -7.24 -4.33 -4.24
CA ILE A 228 -8.11 -3.17 -4.48
C ILE A 228 -7.49 -2.23 -5.51
N ARG A 229 -6.20 -1.93 -5.37
CA ARG A 229 -5.50 -1.06 -6.31
C ARG A 229 -5.60 -1.60 -7.72
N ASN A 230 -5.33 -2.89 -7.91
CA ASN A 230 -5.45 -3.54 -9.22
C ASN A 230 -6.87 -3.42 -9.78
N GLU A 231 -7.92 -3.57 -8.96
CA GLU A 231 -9.29 -3.37 -9.44
C GLU A 231 -9.61 -1.93 -9.83
N ILE A 232 -9.30 -0.98 -8.95
CA ILE A 232 -9.57 0.44 -9.19
C ILE A 232 -8.71 0.97 -10.36
N ASP A 233 -7.45 0.56 -10.47
CA ASP A 233 -6.55 0.90 -11.58
C ASP A 233 -7.10 0.38 -12.92
N ASN A 234 -7.84 -0.74 -12.91
CA ASN A 234 -8.56 -1.27 -14.06
C ASN A 234 -10.00 -0.74 -14.22
N ASN A 235 -10.38 0.34 -13.53
CA ASN A 235 -11.72 0.94 -13.58
C ASN A 235 -12.83 -0.01 -13.12
N ARG A 236 -12.53 -0.84 -12.11
CA ARG A 236 -13.49 -1.80 -11.55
C ARG A 236 -13.79 -1.45 -10.09
N PRO A 237 -14.90 -0.73 -9.80
CA PRO A 237 -15.35 -0.57 -8.42
C PRO A 237 -15.77 -1.93 -7.86
N LEU A 238 -15.75 -2.04 -6.54
CA LEU A 238 -16.03 -3.29 -5.82
C LEU A 238 -17.00 -3.03 -4.67
N GLN A 239 -17.72 -4.06 -4.25
CA GLN A 239 -18.53 -3.98 -3.03
C GLN A 239 -17.62 -4.22 -1.82
N SER A 240 -17.65 -3.30 -0.86
CA SER A 240 -16.94 -3.36 0.42
C SER A 240 -17.97 -3.63 1.52
N ASN A 241 -17.83 -4.76 2.21
CA ASN A 241 -18.77 -5.18 3.25
C ASN A 241 -18.13 -5.08 4.63
N THR A 242 -18.97 -4.78 5.61
CA THR A 242 -18.73 -5.04 7.04
C THR A 242 -19.71 -6.12 7.48
N ALA A 243 -19.64 -6.54 8.76
CA ALA A 243 -20.52 -7.57 9.29
C ALA A 243 -22.02 -7.32 9.07
N THR A 244 -22.45 -6.05 9.03
CA THR A 244 -23.87 -5.67 8.96
C THR A 244 -24.21 -4.68 7.83
N HIS A 245 -23.22 -4.21 7.07
CA HIS A 245 -23.40 -3.11 6.12
C HIS A 245 -22.60 -3.30 4.83
N ALA A 246 -23.14 -2.80 3.72
CA ALA A 246 -22.51 -2.89 2.39
C ALA A 246 -22.38 -1.51 1.75
N ARG A 247 -21.22 -1.26 1.15
CA ARG A 247 -20.80 0.01 0.55
C ARG A 247 -20.15 -0.24 -0.80
N ALA A 248 -20.05 0.78 -1.65
CA ALA A 248 -19.24 0.69 -2.86
C ALA A 248 -17.85 1.28 -2.59
N CYS A 249 -16.79 0.52 -2.81
CA CYS A 249 -15.42 1.02 -2.83
C CYS A 249 -15.10 1.52 -4.24
N VAL A 250 -14.81 2.81 -4.32
CA VAL A 250 -14.72 3.57 -5.58
C VAL A 250 -13.34 4.18 -5.78
N GLY A 251 -12.42 3.93 -4.84
CA GLY A 251 -11.08 4.48 -4.94
C GLY A 251 -10.19 4.09 -3.78
N TYR A 252 -8.93 4.51 -3.89
CA TYR A 252 -7.94 4.32 -2.84
C TYR A 252 -7.05 5.55 -2.76
N GLN A 253 -6.42 5.70 -1.60
CA GLN A 253 -5.31 6.60 -1.35
C GLN A 253 -4.25 5.82 -0.60
N TYR A 254 -3.06 5.77 -1.18
CA TYR A 254 -1.86 5.15 -0.64
C TYR A 254 -0.82 6.25 -0.48
N ASN A 255 -0.18 6.32 0.69
CA ASN A 255 0.77 7.38 1.03
C ASN A 255 2.23 6.91 1.09
N GLY A 256 2.55 5.72 0.58
CA GLY A 256 3.91 5.18 0.65
C GLY A 256 4.36 4.68 2.04
N LEU A 257 3.54 4.86 3.08
CA LEU A 257 3.84 4.53 4.49
C LEU A 257 2.90 3.44 5.03
N LEU A 258 2.60 3.49 6.34
CA LEU A 258 1.81 2.52 7.13
C LEU A 258 0.29 2.69 7.02
N THR A 259 -0.21 3.74 6.38
CA THR A 259 -1.66 4.05 6.35
C THR A 259 -2.18 4.10 4.92
N SER A 260 -3.16 3.28 4.64
CA SER A 260 -3.85 3.25 3.35
C SER A 260 -5.33 3.49 3.58
N TYR A 261 -5.97 4.20 2.66
CA TYR A 261 -7.38 4.56 2.77
C TYR A 261 -8.15 4.12 1.53
N LEU A 262 -9.41 3.78 1.75
CA LEU A 262 -10.38 3.45 0.73
C LEU A 262 -11.39 4.58 0.61
N ARG A 263 -11.72 4.93 -0.63
CA ARG A 263 -12.84 5.82 -0.90
C ARG A 263 -14.11 4.98 -0.96
N LEU A 264 -15.04 5.23 -0.06
CA LEU A 264 -16.30 4.53 0.02
C LEU A 264 -17.46 5.46 -0.34
N ASN A 265 -18.39 4.97 -1.14
CA ASN A 265 -19.73 5.50 -1.25
C ASN A 265 -20.63 4.65 -0.36
N ASP A 266 -21.15 5.26 0.70
CA ASP A 266 -21.96 4.62 1.72
C ASP A 266 -23.43 5.00 1.54
N PRO A 267 -24.34 4.03 1.41
CA PRO A 267 -25.76 4.30 1.21
C PRO A 267 -26.53 4.67 2.50
N TRP A 268 -25.96 4.46 3.69
CA TRP A 268 -26.65 4.66 4.97
C TRP A 268 -26.46 6.07 5.55
N PRO A 269 -27.51 6.66 6.17
CA PRO A 269 -28.93 6.58 5.79
C PRO A 269 -29.25 7.54 4.63
N ILE A 270 -28.39 8.54 4.44
CA ILE A 270 -28.34 9.47 3.30
C ILE A 270 -27.01 9.19 2.62
N GLY A 271 -27.05 8.90 1.32
CA GLY A 271 -25.88 8.54 0.55
C GLY A 271 -24.79 9.60 0.68
N HIS A 272 -23.60 9.17 1.07
CA HIS A 272 -22.44 10.04 1.23
C HIS A 272 -21.14 9.32 0.87
N SER A 273 -20.05 10.07 0.73
CA SER A 273 -18.74 9.49 0.42
C SER A 273 -17.69 9.94 1.43
N TYR A 274 -16.84 9.01 1.86
CA TYR A 274 -15.79 9.29 2.83
C TYR A 274 -14.56 8.41 2.61
N TRP A 275 -13.47 8.74 3.31
CA TRP A 275 -12.25 7.96 3.34
C TRP A 275 -12.22 7.11 4.59
N GLU A 276 -11.99 5.81 4.43
CA GLU A 276 -11.90 4.85 5.52
C GLU A 276 -10.51 4.22 5.54
N ALA A 277 -9.95 3.95 6.72
CA ALA A 277 -8.71 3.20 6.82
C ALA A 277 -8.91 1.79 6.26
N PHE A 278 -7.98 1.33 5.42
CA PHE A 278 -7.97 -0.02 4.87
C PHE A 278 -7.93 -1.08 5.97
N GLY A 279 -8.72 -2.14 5.84
CA GLY A 279 -8.73 -3.30 6.73
C GLY A 279 -9.89 -3.35 7.72
N SER A 280 -10.80 -2.38 7.67
CA SER A 280 -12.07 -2.37 8.40
C SER A 280 -13.14 -3.29 7.80
N GLU A 281 -12.94 -3.75 6.56
CA GLU A 281 -13.90 -4.60 5.87
C GLU A 281 -13.86 -6.06 6.36
N SER A 282 -15.01 -6.73 6.39
CA SER A 282 -15.10 -8.17 6.67
C SER A 282 -14.87 -9.01 5.42
N ASP A 283 -15.34 -8.51 4.27
CA ASP A 283 -15.29 -9.19 2.98
C ASP A 283 -15.54 -8.20 1.84
N ARG A 284 -15.25 -8.65 0.62
CA ARG A 284 -15.37 -7.86 -0.59
C ARG A 284 -16.00 -8.66 -1.70
N ILE A 285 -16.68 -7.98 -2.62
CA ILE A 285 -17.06 -8.54 -3.92
C ILE A 285 -16.38 -7.76 -5.03
N TYR A 286 -15.43 -8.42 -5.70
CA TYR A 286 -14.77 -7.92 -6.88
C TYR A 286 -15.69 -8.08 -8.09
N VAL A 287 -16.03 -6.98 -8.77
CA VAL A 287 -17.02 -6.96 -9.86
C VAL A 287 -16.31 -6.94 -11.21
N LYS A 288 -16.22 -8.10 -11.88
CA LYS A 288 -15.37 -8.37 -13.06
C LYS A 288 -16.13 -8.97 -14.23
#